data_AF-A0AAV8XNC7-F1
#
_entry.id   AF-A0AAV8XNC7-F1
#
_cell.length_a   1.000
_cell.length_b   1.000
_cell.length_c   1.000
_cell.angle_alpha   90.00
_cell.angle_beta   90.00
_cell.angle_gamma   90.00
#
_symmetry.space_group_name_H-M   'P 1'
#
loop_
_entity.id
_entity.type
_entity.pdbx_description
1 polymer ?
#
loop_
_entity_poly.entity_id
_entity_poly.type
_entity_poly.pdbx_seq_one_letter_code
_entity_poly.pdbx_strand_id
1 'polypeptide(L)' 'MRPRAEGVTTESNRVSEDKRSPSFVKRQRPPKKIVLRMECTDCKYRKQIPLKRCKHFELGGDKKRKGQMIQF' A
#
# COMPACT_ATOMS: atom_id res chain seq x y z
N MET A 1 4.87 -12.91 -20.95
CA MET A 1 5.30 -12.20 -19.72
C MET A 1 4.06 -11.79 -18.92
N ARG A 2 3.58 -12.61 -17.98
CA ARG A 2 2.48 -12.23 -17.05
C ARG A 2 3.11 -11.92 -15.68
N PRO A 3 3.54 -10.68 -15.40
CA PRO A 3 4.21 -10.38 -14.14
C PRO A 3 3.23 -10.46 -12.97
N ARG A 4 3.61 -11.14 -11.88
CA ARG A 4 2.90 -11.12 -10.61
C ARG A 4 3.39 -9.91 -9.81
N ALA A 5 2.47 -9.03 -9.46
CA ALA A 5 2.75 -7.86 -8.65
C ALA A 5 2.55 -8.23 -7.18
N GLU A 6 3.61 -8.16 -6.36
CA GLU A 6 3.48 -8.23 -4.91
C GLU A 6 3.76 -6.83 -4.35
N GLY A 7 2.78 -6.29 -3.62
CA GLY A 7 2.92 -5.01 -2.95
C GLY A 7 3.87 -5.17 -1.79
N VAL A 8 5.15 -4.81 -1.97
CA VAL A 8 6.04 -4.59 -0.82
C VAL A 8 5.72 -3.20 -0.31
N THR A 9 4.62 -3.10 0.43
CA THR A 9 4.48 -2.02 1.37
C THR A 9 5.69 -2.11 2.30
N THR A 10 6.48 -1.04 2.42
CA THR A 10 7.19 -0.82 3.69
C THR A 10 6.12 -0.43 4.72
N GLU A 11 5.24 -1.38 5.02
CA GLU A 11 4.45 -1.41 6.24
C GLU A 11 5.46 -1.46 7.36
N SER A 12 5.77 -0.29 7.93
CA SER A 12 6.09 -0.33 9.36
C SER A 12 4.79 -0.73 10.00
N ASN A 13 4.75 -1.97 10.48
CA ASN A 13 3.84 -2.52 11.47
C ASN A 13 3.07 -1.42 12.19
N ARG A 14 1.73 -1.46 12.13
CA ARG A 14 0.94 -0.92 13.23
C ARG A 14 1.13 -1.84 14.42
N VAL A 15 2.26 -1.71 15.09
CA VAL A 15 2.34 -1.90 16.53
C VAL A 15 3.12 -0.70 17.04
N SER A 16 2.45 0.44 17.12
CA SER A 16 2.79 1.36 18.19
C SER A 16 2.33 0.67 19.46
N GLU A 17 3.22 -0.06 20.13
CA GLU A 17 3.01 -0.48 21.51
C GLU A 17 2.68 0.81 22.28
N ASP A 18 1.44 0.89 22.77
CA ASP A 18 0.90 2.05 23.47
C ASP A 18 1.54 2.11 24.85
N LYS A 19 2.67 2.82 24.94
CA LYS A 19 3.14 3.34 26.23
C LYS A 19 2.86 4.84 26.21
N ARG A 20 1.77 5.27 26.87
CA ARG A 20 1.39 6.68 27.08
C ARG A 20 2.52 7.43 27.79
N SER A 21 3.45 7.97 27.03
CA SER A 21 4.33 9.03 27.49
C SER A 21 3.58 10.38 27.35
N PRO A 22 3.65 11.26 28.37
CA PRO A 22 2.97 12.56 28.35
C PRO A 22 3.44 13.50 27.24
N SER A 23 4.54 13.15 26.56
CA SER A 23 5.11 13.88 25.42
C SER A 23 4.55 13.46 24.05
N PHE A 24 3.66 12.47 23.97
CA PHE A 24 3.11 12.01 22.68
C PHE A 24 1.89 12.83 22.25
N VAL A 25 2.14 13.95 21.56
CA VAL A 25 1.09 14.65 20.80
C VAL A 25 0.74 13.82 19.56
N LYS A 26 -0.55 13.48 19.38
CA LYS A 26 -1.04 12.74 18.20
C LYS A 26 -0.84 13.55 16.91
N ARG A 27 0.30 13.38 16.27
CA ARG A 27 0.59 13.95 14.94
C ARG A 27 0.24 12.93 13.86
N GLN A 28 -0.50 13.36 12.82
CA GLN A 28 -0.70 12.50 11.65
C GLN A 28 0.64 12.26 10.96
N ARG A 29 0.98 10.98 10.77
CA ARG A 29 2.18 10.59 10.03
C ARG A 29 2.00 10.94 8.54
N PRO A 30 2.99 11.53 7.87
CA PRO A 30 2.91 11.81 6.44
C PRO A 30 2.84 10.49 5.65
N PRO A 31 2.21 10.48 4.46
CA PRO A 31 2.11 9.29 3.63
C PRO A 31 3.50 8.83 3.17
N LYS A 32 3.76 7.53 3.28
CA LYS A 32 5.02 6.91 2.87
C LYS A 32 5.08 6.77 1.34
N LYS A 33 6.29 6.63 0.81
CA LYS A 33 6.48 6.23 -0.59
C LYS A 33 6.18 4.74 -0.72
N ILE A 34 5.35 4.38 -1.69
CA ILE A 34 4.99 2.98 -1.97
C ILE A 34 5.79 2.52 -3.19
N VAL A 35 6.35 1.32 -3.13
CA VAL A 35 7.12 0.71 -4.22
C VAL A 35 6.52 -0.67 -4.51
N LEU A 36 6.18 -0.93 -5.76
CA LEU A 36 5.64 -2.21 -6.19
C LEU A 36 6.78 -3.14 -6.60
N ARG A 37 6.72 -4.40 -6.14
CA ARG A 37 7.68 -5.43 -6.55
C ARG A 37 7.00 -6.34 -7.58
N MET A 38 7.48 -6.25 -8.81
CA MET A 38 7.01 -7.09 -9.91
C MET A 38 7.95 -8.29 -10.04
N GLU A 39 7.39 -9.50 -10.10
CA GLU A 39 8.12 -10.72 -10.38
C GLU A 39 7.58 -11.38 -11.67
N CYS A 40 8.50 -11.73 -12.58
CA CYS A 40 8.20 -12.51 -13.77
C CYS A 40 7.84 -13.94 -13.38
N THR A 41 6.66 -14.43 -13.77
CA THR A 41 6.25 -15.82 -13.48
C THR A 41 7.15 -16.86 -14.13
N ASP A 42 7.64 -16.56 -15.33
CA ASP A 42 8.33 -17.52 -16.18
C ASP A 42 9.84 -17.53 -15.90
N CYS A 43 10.40 -16.35 -15.67
CA CYS A 43 11.84 -16.09 -15.60
C CYS A 43 12.33 -15.62 -14.21
N LYS A 44 11.42 -15.42 -13.24
CA LYS A 44 11.70 -14.96 -11.86
C LYS A 44 12.46 -13.63 -11.74
N TYR A 45 12.60 -12.89 -12.83
CA TYR A 45 13.17 -11.55 -12.83
C TYR A 45 12.33 -10.60 -11.97
N ARG A 46 12.99 -9.74 -11.18
CA ARG A 46 12.36 -8.83 -10.22
C ARG A 46 12.61 -7.37 -10.58
N LYS A 47 11.56 -6.56 -10.59
CA LYS A 47 11.64 -5.11 -10.84
C LYS A 47 10.87 -4.34 -9.76
N GLN A 48 11.47 -3.25 -9.28
CA GLN A 48 10.82 -2.33 -8.35
C GLN A 48 10.30 -1.10 -9.10
N ILE A 49 9.03 -0.77 -8.91
CA ILE A 49 8.38 0.39 -9.54
C ILE A 49 7.89 1.34 -8.44
N PRO A 50 8.42 2.57 -8.35
CA PRO A 50 7.95 3.55 -7.38
C PRO A 50 6.61 4.16 -7.80
N LEU A 51 5.70 4.32 -6.84
CA LEU A 51 4.42 5.02 -7.02
C LEU A 51 4.46 6.40 -6.36
N LYS A 52 3.50 7.26 -6.74
CA LYS A 52 3.25 8.52 -6.03
C LYS A 52 2.78 8.22 -4.60
N ARG A 53 3.00 9.18 -3.69
CA ARG A 53 2.54 9.06 -2.30
C ARG A 53 1.01 9.13 -2.29
N CYS A 54 0.39 8.11 -1.70
CA CYS A 54 -1.06 8.02 -1.52
C CYS A 54 -1.37 7.74 -0.05
N LYS A 55 -2.52 8.21 0.44
CA LYS A 55 -2.99 7.89 1.81
C LYS A 55 -3.52 6.46 1.89
N HIS A 56 -4.20 6.01 0.85
CA HIS A 56 -4.81 4.69 0.76
C HIS A 56 -4.32 4.03 -0.52
N PHE A 57 -3.82 2.81 -0.38
CA PHE A 57 -3.34 1.98 -1.47
C PHE A 57 -3.72 0.55 -1.14
N GLU A 58 -4.45 -0.08 -2.05
CA GLU A 58 -4.91 -1.45 -1.91
C GLU A 58 -4.54 -2.19 -3.20
N LEU A 59 -3.96 -3.38 -3.04
CA LEU A 59 -3.61 -4.24 -4.15
C LEU A 59 -4.67 -5.33 -4.28
N GLY A 60 -5.22 -5.53 -5.48
CA GLY A 60 -6.23 -6.55 -5.73
C GLY A 60 -7.66 -6.19 -5.28
N GLY A 61 -7.93 -4.90 -4.99
CA GLY A 61 -9.27 -4.44 -4.65
C GLY A 61 -10.28 -4.56 -5.80
N ASP A 62 -11.56 -4.39 -5.45
CA ASP A 62 -12.66 -4.53 -6.41
C ASP A 62 -12.58 -3.49 -7.53
N LYS A 63 -12.78 -3.97 -8.75
CA LYS A 63 -12.92 -3.09 -9.91
C LYS A 63 -14.25 -2.34 -9.78
N LYS A 64 -14.18 -1.02 -9.70
CA LYS A 64 -15.38 -0.17 -9.72
C LYS A 64 -16.20 -0.45 -10.98
N ARG A 65 -17.48 -0.77 -10.83
CA ARG A 65 -18.42 -0.95 -11.95
C ARG A 65 -18.86 0.42 -12.48
N LYS A 66 -18.96 0.57 -13.80
CA LYS A 66 -19.48 1.80 -14.42
C LYS A 66 -20.99 1.88 -14.18
N GLY A 67 -21.48 3.04 -13.74
CA GLY A 67 -22.92 3.32 -13.61
C GLY A 67 -23.60 2.79 -12.33
N GLN A 68 -22.84 2.32 -11.34
CA GLN A 68 -23.44 1.85 -10.09
C GLN A 68 -23.83 3.05 -9.22
N MET A 69 -25.13 3.18 -8.93
CA MET A 69 -25.63 4.16 -7.97
C MET A 69 -25.16 3.77 -6.57
N ILE A 70 -24.64 4.74 -5.83
CA ILE A 70 -24.31 4.56 -4.42
C ILE A 70 -25.63 4.57 -3.67
N GLN A 71 -25.87 3.52 -2.87
CA GLN A 71 -27.05 3.41 -2.03
C GLN A 71 -26.83 4.29 -0.79
N PHE A 72 -27.80 5.17 -0.51
CA PHE A 72 -27.79 6.09 0.63
C PHE A 72 -28.31 5.41 1.90
#